data_AF-C4LDI9-F1
#
_entry.id   AF-C4LDI9-F1
#
_cell.length_a   1.000
_cell.length_b   1.000
_cell.length_c   1.000
_cell.angle_alpha   90.00
_cell.angle_beta   90.00
_cell.angle_gamma   90.00
#
_symmetry.space_group_name_H-M   'P 1'
#
loop_
_entity.id
_entity.type
_entity.pdbx_description
1 polymer ?
#
loop_
_entity_poly.entity_id
_entity_poly.type
_entity_poly.pdbx_seq_one_letter_code
_entity_poly.pdbx_strand_id
1 'polypeptide(L)'
;MSFLQIELTQGNINQGHFYLQDCHHFFPAACLGGKNKSLAGVSVSVMFDGTGESVETDIDATKRLFRGARGQSKRFLSFFNCKAGDTIYIQQDVSGNYRVSTRKPQ
;
A
#
# COMPACT_ATOMS: atom_id res chain seq x y z
N MET A 1 15.57 9.20 -3.90
CA MET A 1 14.52 8.64 -3.03
C MET A 1 13.98 7.38 -3.69
N SER A 2 13.76 6.29 -2.96
CA SER A 2 13.17 5.06 -3.50
C SER A 2 11.65 5.08 -3.34
N PHE A 3 10.92 4.61 -4.35
CA PHE A 3 9.47 4.38 -4.29
C PHE A 3 9.14 3.06 -4.95
N LEU A 4 8.01 2.45 -4.58
CA LEU A 4 7.41 1.36 -5.32
C LEU A 4 6.50 1.91 -6.40
N GLN A 5 6.57 1.32 -7.59
CA GLN A 5 5.64 1.57 -8.69
C GLN A 5 4.72 0.35 -8.83
N ILE A 6 3.42 0.58 -8.83
CA ILE A 6 2.43 -0.49 -8.91
C ILE A 6 1.45 -0.17 -10.03
N GLU A 7 1.49 -0.98 -11.09
CA GLU A 7 0.47 -0.97 -12.13
C GLU A 7 -0.78 -1.70 -11.60
N LEU A 8 -1.93 -1.03 -11.72
CA LEU A 8 -3.21 -1.54 -11.23
C LEU A 8 -3.80 -2.53 -12.22
N THR A 9 -4.16 -3.71 -11.73
CA THR A 9 -4.96 -4.68 -12.48
C THR A 9 -6.45 -4.46 -12.23
N GLN A 10 -7.31 -5.00 -13.11
CA GLN A 10 -8.76 -4.99 -12.87
C GLN A 10 -9.14 -5.72 -11.57
N GLY A 11 -8.38 -6.76 -11.19
CA GLY A 11 -8.52 -7.43 -9.91
C GLY A 11 -8.29 -6.50 -8.72
N ASN A 12 -7.32 -5.60 -8.81
CA ASN A 12 -7.05 -4.61 -7.77
C ASN A 12 -8.22 -3.63 -7.60
N ILE A 13 -8.78 -3.15 -8.71
CA ILE A 13 -9.95 -2.26 -8.70
C ILE A 13 -11.16 -2.95 -8.07
N ASN A 14 -11.47 -4.17 -8.52
CA ASN A 14 -12.63 -4.93 -8.04
C ASN A 14 -12.52 -5.26 -6.53
N GLN A 15 -11.31 -5.60 -6.08
CA GLN A 15 -11.06 -6.06 -4.72
C GLN A 15 -10.56 -4.97 -3.76
N GLY A 16 -10.31 -3.75 -4.23
CA GLY A 16 -9.87 -2.65 -3.38
C GLY A 16 -8.56 -2.92 -2.63
N HIS A 17 -7.61 -3.61 -3.24
CA HIS A 17 -6.25 -3.78 -2.72
C HIS A 17 -5.27 -3.96 -3.87
N PHE A 18 -3.99 -3.65 -3.64
CA PHE A 18 -2.92 -3.76 -4.63
C PHE A 18 -1.73 -4.55 -4.08
N TYR A 19 -0.97 -5.18 -4.99
CA TYR A 19 0.15 -6.05 -4.63
C TYR A 19 1.45 -5.24 -4.53
N LEU A 20 2.13 -5.36 -3.40
CA LEU A 20 3.40 -4.74 -3.06
C LEU A 20 4.55 -5.63 -3.57
N GLN A 21 4.76 -5.68 -4.89
CA GLN A 21 5.61 -6.71 -5.53
C GLN A 21 7.03 -6.81 -4.94
N ASP A 22 7.66 -5.67 -4.62
CA ASP A 22 9.02 -5.59 -4.04
C ASP A 22 9.02 -5.30 -2.52
N CYS A 23 7.99 -5.75 -1.79
CA CYS A 23 7.84 -5.38 -0.38
C CYS A 23 9.01 -5.80 0.51
N HIS A 24 9.68 -6.91 0.20
CA HIS A 24 10.81 -7.42 1.00
C HIS A 24 12.05 -6.53 0.96
N HIS A 25 12.25 -5.77 -0.11
CA HIS A 25 13.39 -4.86 -0.27
C HIS A 25 13.04 -3.43 0.14
N PHE A 26 11.78 -3.04 0.02
CA PHE A 26 11.34 -1.67 0.27
C PHE A 26 10.91 -1.40 1.71
N PHE A 27 10.28 -2.39 2.36
CA PHE A 27 9.81 -2.23 3.74
C PHE A 27 10.77 -2.88 4.74
N PRO A 28 10.88 -2.33 5.97
CA PRO A 28 11.60 -2.98 7.05
C PRO A 28 11.09 -4.40 7.31
N ALA A 29 12.00 -5.35 7.50
CA ALA A 29 11.63 -6.75 7.74
C ALA A 29 10.66 -6.92 8.92
N ALA A 30 10.72 -6.04 9.92
CA ALA A 30 9.87 -6.09 11.09
C ALA A 30 8.36 -5.91 10.78
N CYS A 31 7.98 -5.19 9.72
CA CYS A 31 6.56 -5.00 9.37
C CYS A 31 6.00 -6.08 8.44
N LEU A 32 6.84 -7.02 8.01
CA LEU A 32 6.46 -8.17 7.18
C LEU A 32 5.91 -9.29 8.07
N GLY A 33 4.59 -9.37 8.16
CA GLY A 33 3.87 -10.42 8.87
C GLY A 33 3.65 -11.68 8.04
N GLY A 34 3.24 -12.76 8.72
CA GLY A 34 2.88 -14.05 8.15
C GLY A 34 1.46 -14.09 7.58
N LYS A 35 0.98 -15.31 7.29
CA LYS A 35 -0.29 -15.57 6.57
C LYS A 35 -1.58 -15.11 7.27
N ASN A 36 -1.53 -14.76 8.56
CA ASN A 36 -2.71 -14.44 9.36
C ASN A 36 -2.40 -13.40 10.45
N LYS A 37 -3.45 -12.89 11.10
CA LYS A 37 -3.36 -11.81 12.10
C LYS A 37 -2.54 -12.17 13.34
N SER A 38 -2.50 -13.44 13.74
CA SER A 38 -1.68 -13.87 14.89
C SER A 38 -0.19 -13.85 14.59
N LEU A 39 0.18 -13.74 13.31
CA LEU A 39 1.55 -13.60 12.84
C LEU A 39 1.76 -12.21 12.23
N ALA A 40 1.02 -11.19 12.68
CA ALA A 40 1.18 -9.84 12.15
C ALA A 40 2.59 -9.29 12.41
N GLY A 41 3.09 -8.51 11.46
CA GLY A 41 4.31 -7.73 11.64
C GLY A 41 4.06 -6.51 12.52
N VAL A 42 5.13 -5.73 12.76
CA VAL A 42 5.04 -4.41 13.39
C VAL A 42 4.21 -3.48 12.49
N SER A 43 3.25 -2.77 13.09
CA SER A 43 2.42 -1.80 12.36
C SER A 43 3.26 -0.65 11.81
N VAL A 44 2.90 -0.22 10.60
CA VAL A 44 3.37 1.02 9.99
C VAL A 44 2.18 1.91 9.64
N SER A 45 2.42 3.22 9.64
CA SER A 45 1.42 4.19 9.19
C SER A 45 1.44 4.30 7.67
N VAL A 46 0.28 4.18 7.05
CA VAL A 46 0.10 4.35 5.60
C VAL A 46 -0.95 5.44 5.35
N MET A 47 -0.52 6.54 4.73
CA MET A 47 -1.37 7.65 4.31
C MET A 47 -1.74 7.52 2.84
N PHE A 48 -3.00 7.78 2.52
CA PHE A 48 -3.53 7.80 1.15
C PHE A 48 -3.69 9.25 0.71
N ASP A 49 -2.77 9.72 -0.14
CA ASP A 49 -2.74 11.11 -0.57
C ASP A 49 -4.04 11.48 -1.30
N GLY A 50 -4.53 12.69 -1.08
CA GLY A 50 -5.77 13.19 -1.69
C GLY A 50 -7.06 12.81 -0.94
N THR A 51 -7.12 11.66 -0.26
CA THR A 51 -8.27 11.31 0.59
C THR A 51 -8.14 11.79 2.03
N GLY A 52 -6.92 12.09 2.47
CA GLY A 52 -6.63 12.47 3.87
C GLY A 52 -6.76 11.30 4.85
N GLU A 53 -6.92 10.09 4.35
CA GLU A 53 -7.05 8.89 5.18
C GLU A 53 -5.69 8.31 5.52
N SER A 54 -5.53 7.85 6.76
CA SER A 54 -4.40 7.05 7.20
C SER A 54 -4.87 5.76 7.86
N VAL A 55 -4.00 4.77 7.91
CA VAL A 55 -4.26 3.49 8.57
C VAL A 55 -2.97 2.90 9.14
N GLU A 56 -3.05 2.38 10.36
CA GLU A 56 -2.00 1.54 10.96
C GLU A 56 -2.19 0.10 10.50
N THR A 57 -1.17 -0.48 9.86
CA THR A 57 -1.25 -1.83 9.28
C THR A 57 0.11 -2.50 9.24
N ASP A 58 0.13 -3.83 9.26
CA ASP A 58 1.28 -4.63 8.81
C ASP A 58 1.15 -4.99 7.32
N ILE A 59 2.18 -5.65 6.81
CA ILE A 59 2.18 -6.24 5.47
C ILE A 59 2.05 -7.75 5.61
N ASP A 60 1.03 -8.34 4.98
CA ASP A 60 0.99 -9.78 4.81
C ASP A 60 2.02 -10.15 3.74
N ALA A 61 3.19 -10.65 4.14
CA ALA A 61 4.28 -10.96 3.23
C ALA A 61 3.92 -12.10 2.26
N THR A 62 3.02 -12.99 2.65
CA THR A 62 2.58 -14.10 1.79
C THR A 62 1.70 -13.61 0.63
N LYS A 63 0.88 -12.59 0.89
CA LYS A 63 -0.02 -11.99 -0.11
C LYS A 63 0.54 -10.72 -0.73
N ARG A 64 1.62 -10.18 -0.17
CA ARG A 64 2.26 -8.92 -0.54
C ARG A 64 1.25 -7.76 -0.56
N LEU A 65 0.53 -7.55 0.54
CA LEU A 65 -0.47 -6.48 0.64
C LEU A 65 -0.54 -5.91 2.05
N PHE A 66 -1.05 -4.68 2.17
CA PHE A 66 -1.39 -4.08 3.47
C PHE A 66 -2.62 -4.78 4.05
N ARG A 67 -2.46 -5.43 5.22
CA ARG A 67 -3.52 -6.27 5.82
C ARG A 67 -4.76 -5.47 6.21
N GLY A 68 -4.57 -4.29 6.78
CA GLY A 68 -5.61 -3.43 7.35
C GLY A 68 -6.15 -2.34 6.42
N ALA A 69 -5.61 -2.20 5.21
CA ALA A 69 -5.84 -1.00 4.39
C ALA A 69 -6.89 -1.16 3.27
N ARG A 70 -7.69 -2.23 3.25
CA ARG A 70 -8.65 -2.50 2.14
C ARG A 70 -9.67 -1.38 1.95
N GLY A 71 -10.20 -0.83 3.05
CA GLY A 71 -11.20 0.24 3.00
C GLY A 71 -10.63 1.52 2.40
N GLN A 72 -9.49 1.97 2.91
CA GLN A 72 -8.75 3.14 2.45
C GLN A 72 -8.28 2.97 1.01
N SER A 73 -7.72 1.80 0.66
CA SER A 73 -7.30 1.48 -0.71
C SER A 73 -8.46 1.58 -1.69
N LYS A 74 -9.63 0.99 -1.36
CA LYS A 74 -10.81 1.07 -2.22
C LYS A 74 -11.28 2.51 -2.42
N ARG A 75 -11.34 3.32 -1.36
CA ARG A 75 -11.77 4.72 -1.44
C ARG A 75 -10.77 5.58 -2.19
N PHE A 76 -9.47 5.38 -1.98
CA PHE A 76 -8.41 6.05 -2.74
C PHE A 76 -8.52 5.77 -4.24
N LEU A 77 -8.65 4.50 -4.63
CA LEU A 77 -8.82 4.12 -6.04
C LEU A 77 -10.09 4.74 -6.64
N SER A 78 -11.19 4.78 -5.88
CA SER A 78 -12.43 5.42 -6.31
C SER A 78 -12.32 6.94 -6.41
N PHE A 79 -11.63 7.59 -5.46
CA PHE A 79 -11.48 9.04 -5.39
C PHE A 79 -10.74 9.59 -6.61
N PHE A 80 -9.69 8.90 -7.04
CA PHE A 80 -8.95 9.25 -8.27
C PHE A 80 -9.54 8.65 -9.55
N ASN A 81 -10.65 7.93 -9.46
CA ASN A 81 -11.25 7.21 -10.59
C ASN A 81 -10.23 6.30 -11.31
N CYS A 82 -9.38 5.62 -10.54
CA CYS A 82 -8.34 4.74 -11.07
C CYS A 82 -8.94 3.59 -11.87
N LYS A 83 -8.25 3.20 -12.94
CA LYS A 83 -8.59 2.11 -13.85
C LYS A 83 -7.46 1.09 -13.92
N ALA A 84 -7.74 -0.07 -14.49
CA ALA A 84 -6.70 -1.01 -14.84
C ALA A 84 -5.73 -0.35 -15.85
N GLY A 85 -4.43 -0.57 -15.66
CA GLY A 85 -3.35 0.09 -16.40
C GLY A 85 -2.87 1.41 -15.80
N ASP A 86 -3.62 2.01 -14.87
CA ASP A 86 -3.11 3.17 -14.12
C ASP A 86 -2.00 2.75 -13.17
N THR A 87 -1.10 3.68 -12.86
CA THR A 87 0.01 3.45 -11.94
C THR A 87 -0.18 4.24 -10.66
N ILE A 88 0.04 3.58 -9.53
CA ILE A 88 0.17 4.21 -8.22
C ILE A 88 1.59 4.03 -7.69
N TYR A 89 1.93 4.87 -6.72
CA TYR A 89 3.25 4.91 -6.12
C TYR A 89 3.15 4.78 -4.61
N ILE A 90 4.15 4.13 -4.02
CA ILE A 90 4.33 4.11 -2.57
C ILE A 90 5.71 4.64 -2.24
N GLN A 91 5.76 5.67 -1.41
CA GLN A 91 7.01 6.27 -0.94
C GLN A 91 7.06 6.25 0.58
N GLN A 92 8.28 6.18 1.13
CA GLN A 92 8.51 6.43 2.54
C GLN A 92 8.83 7.92 2.74
N ASP A 93 8.20 8.56 3.72
CA ASP A 93 8.51 9.92 4.12
C ASP A 93 9.65 9.99 5.15
N VAL A 94 10.06 11.20 5.50
CA VAL A 94 11.16 11.46 6.43
C VAL A 94 10.91 10.95 7.86
N SER A 95 9.65 10.73 8.23
CA SER A 95 9.24 10.21 9.53
C SER A 95 9.15 8.68 9.54
N GLY A 96 9.42 8.04 8.40
CA GLY A 96 9.32 6.60 8.22
C GLY A 96 7.91 6.10 7.88
N ASN A 97 6.94 7.00 7.71
CA ASN A 97 5.58 6.63 7.30
C ASN A 97 5.52 6.41 5.79
N TYR A 98 4.52 5.67 5.34
CA TYR A 98 4.33 5.40 3.92
C TYR A 98 3.19 6.23 3.35
N ARG A 99 3.34 6.64 2.09
CA ARG A 99 2.33 7.39 1.35
C ARG A 99 1.99 6.70 0.05
N VAL A 100 0.70 6.57 -0.23
CA VAL A 100 0.15 6.07 -1.49
C VAL A 100 -0.32 7.25 -2.32
N SER A 101 0.15 7.36 -3.56
CA SER A 101 -0.17 8.47 -4.48
C SER A 101 -0.39 7.99 -5.91
N THR A 102 -1.13 8.76 -6.71
CA THR A 102 -1.23 8.58 -8.18
C THR A 102 -0.15 9.36 -8.92
N ARG A 103 0.57 10.25 -8.22
CA ARG A 103 1.66 11.06 -8.77
C ARG A 103 2.99 10.43 -8.41
N LYS A 104 3.87 10.32 -9.40
CA LYS A 104 5.23 9.85 -9.20
C LYS A 104 5.97 10.78 -8.22
N PRO A 105 6.55 10.25 -7.14
CA PRO A 105 7.43 11.01 -6.25
C PRO A 105 8.58 11.68 -7.01
N GLN A 106 8.97 12.89 -6.58
CA GLN A 106 10.14 13.59 -7.11
C GLN A 106 11.40 13.21 -6.34
#